data_AF-A0A5C7XAD3-F1
#
_entry.id   AF-A0A5C7XAD3-F1
#
_cell.length_a   1.000
_cell.length_b   1.000
_cell.length_c   1.000
_cell.angle_alpha   90.00
_cell.angle_beta   90.00
_cell.angle_gamma   90.00
#
_symmetry.space_group_name_H-M   'P 1'
#
loop_
_entity.id
_entity.type
_entity.pdbx_description
1 polymer ?
#
loop_
_entity_poly.entity_id
_entity_poly.type
_entity_poly.pdbx_seq_one_letter_code
_entity_poly.pdbx_strand_id
1 'polypeptide(L)'
;MGGYTQEHELQNKSKVALAYWEDLKPTEHSDRLKNNTWNQHKGREGLAFYDSTIQYMRNDWAASNMGLGTVNDTNGQKAMLFYSKDTRTWHTADALDIDHATQWKQHGQKLGANSTADWQMAYNDVNNLRLLPSVYNRARDSADDILKTHGPQSQQWGKWVNEHMGFDHTISYREFDPEKDNARRTKTTTGQMWTDESTRSELRFDKRVMEVWYNKELEKNFVGTANMTNPDGTGTQQVPLFRCAATGQLCTRDAMDIDHAIPLEQVLKKMTELYPNGFTKADALDAYNDVSNLRLVSRSANSSHEWELMPDGHFRDSKVKEIPGEFKNFIKDDGDLKPQERLAVHQAVGEINEFYKQKVRDYFAPPQQQPPQQQPQQNAPLVNQQGHPDNPLFQNVVGKIAQLDPNGQYFKNQDERDRMASALMVVAKQNGLTGIDNVAWGTGMGQGKIFAEQGDPMLGKFVWLPPQEGISRSVQQNTQALGQIQAPQQQQPQNPNQQHHHIQH
;
A
#
# COMPACT_ATOMS: atom_id res chain seq x y z
N MET A 1 0.03 -18.04 -20.16
CA MET A 1 0.77 -17.26 -21.16
C MET A 1 -0.21 -16.88 -22.25
N GLY A 2 -0.42 -15.58 -22.44
CA GLY A 2 -1.55 -15.03 -23.20
C GLY A 2 -1.17 -13.94 -24.21
N GLY A 3 0.10 -13.52 -24.24
CA GLY A 3 0.58 -12.52 -25.19
C GLY A 3 1.18 -13.09 -26.46
N TYR A 4 1.21 -12.26 -27.49
CA TYR A 4 1.81 -12.54 -28.80
C TYR A 4 2.42 -11.26 -29.38
N THR A 5 3.27 -11.40 -30.39
CA THR A 5 3.80 -10.27 -31.15
C THR A 5 3.19 -10.23 -32.54
N GLN A 6 2.98 -9.03 -33.04
CA GLN A 6 2.52 -8.79 -34.41
C GLN A 6 3.45 -7.79 -35.09
N GLU A 7 3.64 -7.97 -36.39
CA GLU A 7 4.42 -7.05 -37.20
C GLU A 7 3.60 -5.80 -37.55
N HIS A 8 4.21 -4.63 -37.39
CA HIS A 8 3.66 -3.35 -37.80
C HIS A 8 4.63 -2.60 -38.71
N GLU A 9 4.07 -1.93 -39.72
CA GLU A 9 4.86 -1.08 -40.62
C GLU A 9 4.98 0.34 -40.08
N LEU A 10 6.20 0.88 -40.11
CA LEU A 10 6.47 2.30 -40.02
C LEU A 10 6.05 3.00 -41.32
N GLN A 11 6.01 4.33 -41.31
CA GLN A 11 5.65 5.11 -42.51
C GLN A 11 6.54 4.83 -43.72
N ASN A 12 7.82 4.52 -43.48
CA ASN A 12 8.79 4.19 -44.53
C ASN A 12 8.77 2.71 -44.94
N LYS A 13 7.78 1.93 -44.48
CA LYS A 13 7.63 0.48 -44.73
C LYS A 13 8.64 -0.43 -44.03
N SER A 14 9.53 0.12 -43.19
CA SER A 14 10.27 -0.70 -42.23
C SER A 14 9.31 -1.33 -41.24
N LYS A 15 9.71 -2.49 -40.69
CA LYS A 15 8.84 -3.32 -39.85
C LYS A 15 9.38 -3.37 -38.43
N VAL A 16 8.47 -3.39 -37.47
CA VAL A 16 8.73 -3.61 -36.04
C VAL A 16 7.80 -4.70 -35.53
N ALA A 17 8.18 -5.41 -34.47
CA ALA A 17 7.30 -6.34 -33.77
C ALA A 17 6.76 -5.70 -32.49
N LEU A 18 5.44 -5.49 -32.42
CA LEU A 18 4.79 -4.91 -31.24
C LEU A 18 4.06 -6.00 -30.46
N ALA A 19 4.06 -5.86 -29.14
CA ALA A 19 3.47 -6.84 -28.24
C ALA A 19 1.98 -6.58 -27.99
N TYR A 20 1.22 -7.66 -27.99
CA TYR A 20 -0.15 -7.76 -27.49
C TYR A 20 -0.12 -8.67 -26.26
N TRP A 21 -0.88 -8.34 -25.23
CA TRP A 21 -0.91 -9.13 -24.00
C TRP A 21 -2.30 -9.12 -23.39
N GLU A 22 -2.97 -10.28 -23.40
CA GLU A 22 -4.37 -10.41 -23.00
C GLU A 22 -5.28 -9.40 -23.75
N ASP A 23 -5.91 -8.47 -23.04
CA ASP A 23 -6.74 -7.40 -23.59
C ASP A 23 -5.93 -6.13 -23.95
N LEU A 24 -4.67 -6.04 -23.53
CA LEU A 24 -3.79 -4.90 -23.80
C LEU A 24 -3.23 -4.96 -25.23
N LYS A 25 -3.28 -3.81 -25.90
CA LYS A 25 -2.81 -3.61 -27.27
C LYS A 25 -1.73 -2.53 -27.31
N PRO A 26 -0.85 -2.53 -28.32
CA PRO A 26 0.04 -1.40 -28.57
C PRO A 26 -0.76 -0.10 -28.69
N THR A 27 -0.22 0.99 -28.14
CA THR A 27 -0.89 2.30 -28.18
C THR A 27 -1.16 2.73 -29.62
N GLU A 28 -2.41 3.09 -29.90
CA GLU A 28 -2.77 3.65 -31.19
C GLU A 28 -2.38 5.13 -31.27
N HIS A 29 -1.61 5.49 -32.30
CA HIS A 29 -1.17 6.87 -32.48
C HIS A 29 -2.16 7.68 -33.31
N SER A 30 -2.48 8.88 -32.80
CA SER A 30 -3.27 9.88 -33.54
C SER A 30 -2.55 10.36 -34.80
N ASP A 31 -3.31 10.89 -35.76
CA ASP A 31 -2.76 11.48 -36.99
C ASP A 31 -1.79 12.62 -36.71
N ARG A 32 -1.99 13.35 -35.61
CA ARG A 32 -1.03 14.36 -35.14
C ARG A 32 0.35 13.75 -34.89
N LEU A 33 0.44 12.64 -34.16
CA LEU A 33 1.73 12.00 -33.85
C LEU A 33 2.35 11.32 -35.07
N LYS A 34 1.51 10.78 -35.96
CA LYS A 34 1.92 10.23 -37.26
C LYS A 34 2.50 11.33 -38.16
N ASN A 35 1.94 12.52 -38.18
CA ASN A 35 2.42 13.59 -39.05
C ASN A 35 3.49 14.48 -38.41
N ASN A 36 3.70 14.40 -37.10
CA ASN A 36 4.70 15.18 -36.40
C ASN A 36 6.10 14.59 -36.58
N THR A 37 6.94 15.26 -37.37
CA THR A 37 8.34 14.90 -37.57
C THR A 37 9.10 14.88 -36.24
N TRP A 38 9.86 13.82 -36.02
CA TRP A 38 10.69 13.69 -34.83
C TRP A 38 11.89 14.62 -34.89
N ASN A 39 12.09 15.40 -33.83
CA ASN A 39 13.32 16.16 -33.67
C ASN A 39 14.47 15.22 -33.27
N GLN A 40 15.42 15.00 -34.17
CA GLN A 40 16.55 14.10 -33.93
C GLN A 40 17.48 14.55 -32.78
N HIS A 41 17.42 15.81 -32.37
CA HIS A 41 18.14 16.32 -31.20
C HIS A 41 17.39 16.08 -29.88
N LYS A 42 16.12 15.67 -29.93
CA LYS A 42 15.34 15.35 -28.75
C LYS A 42 15.91 14.13 -28.03
N GLY A 43 15.87 14.18 -26.69
CA GLY A 43 16.10 13.03 -25.84
C GLY A 43 14.92 12.04 -25.88
N ARG A 44 14.89 11.10 -24.93
CA ARG A 44 13.80 10.12 -24.81
C ARG A 44 12.47 10.72 -24.31
N GLU A 45 12.43 12.02 -24.03
CA GLU A 45 11.26 12.69 -23.47
C GLU A 45 10.03 12.50 -24.37
N GLY A 46 8.96 11.97 -23.78
CA GLY A 46 7.74 11.63 -24.49
C GLY A 46 7.76 10.28 -25.21
N LEU A 47 8.85 9.50 -25.15
CA LEU A 47 8.83 8.07 -25.49
C LEU A 47 8.57 7.24 -24.23
N ALA A 48 7.74 6.22 -24.35
CA ALA A 48 7.42 5.31 -23.25
C ALA A 48 7.20 3.89 -23.78
N PHE A 49 7.36 2.90 -22.90
CA PHE A 49 6.90 1.56 -23.22
C PHE A 49 5.36 1.52 -23.16
N TYR A 50 4.74 0.79 -24.07
CA TYR A 50 3.30 0.50 -23.99
C TYR A 50 3.03 -0.48 -22.86
N ASP A 51 1.85 -0.42 -22.25
CA ASP A 51 1.46 -1.36 -21.19
C ASP A 51 1.48 -2.80 -21.69
N SER A 52 1.04 -3.04 -22.93
CA SER A 52 1.13 -4.35 -23.59
C SER A 52 2.58 -4.83 -23.74
N THR A 53 3.51 -3.93 -24.07
CA THR A 53 4.95 -4.21 -24.10
C THR A 53 5.47 -4.56 -22.73
N ILE A 54 5.10 -3.78 -21.69
CA ILE A 54 5.56 -4.02 -20.32
C ILE A 54 5.12 -5.40 -19.82
N GLN A 55 3.84 -5.71 -19.97
CA GLN A 55 3.28 -6.98 -19.51
C GLN A 55 3.82 -8.16 -20.31
N TYR A 56 3.90 -8.04 -21.64
CA TYR A 56 4.48 -9.10 -22.48
C TYR A 56 5.94 -9.37 -22.11
N MET A 57 6.75 -8.32 -21.96
CA MET A 57 8.17 -8.48 -21.66
C MET A 57 8.38 -9.18 -20.31
N ARG A 58 7.73 -8.67 -19.25
CA ARG A 58 7.89 -9.18 -17.87
C ARG A 58 7.33 -10.59 -17.65
N ASN A 59 6.42 -11.04 -18.51
CA ASN A 59 5.78 -12.34 -18.38
C ASN A 59 6.25 -13.31 -19.47
N ASP A 60 5.66 -13.22 -20.67
CA ASP A 60 5.82 -14.24 -21.72
C ASP A 60 7.22 -14.22 -22.35
N TRP A 61 7.78 -13.02 -22.60
CA TRP A 61 9.16 -12.91 -23.09
C TRP A 61 10.16 -13.42 -22.06
N ALA A 62 10.02 -13.02 -20.79
CA ALA A 62 10.89 -13.47 -19.71
C ALA A 62 10.87 -15.00 -19.58
N ALA A 63 9.68 -15.60 -19.57
CA ALA A 63 9.51 -17.05 -19.44
C ALA A 63 10.12 -17.83 -20.63
N SER A 64 10.13 -17.23 -21.82
CA SER A 64 10.65 -17.87 -23.05
C SER A 64 12.16 -17.68 -23.24
N ASN A 65 12.74 -16.59 -22.73
CA ASN A 65 14.12 -16.20 -23.03
C ASN A 65 15.06 -16.30 -21.82
N MET A 66 14.53 -16.24 -20.60
CA MET A 66 15.29 -16.37 -19.36
C MET A 66 15.12 -17.75 -18.75
N GLY A 67 16.06 -18.16 -17.90
CA GLY A 67 15.91 -19.40 -17.17
C GLY A 67 14.82 -19.27 -16.10
N LEU A 68 13.83 -20.17 -16.08
CA LEU A 68 12.72 -20.09 -15.14
C LEU A 68 12.92 -21.02 -13.94
N GLY A 69 12.56 -20.54 -12.76
CA GLY A 69 12.51 -21.34 -11.54
C GLY A 69 11.34 -20.91 -10.67
N THR A 70 10.71 -21.87 -9.99
CA THR A 70 9.59 -21.59 -9.07
C THR A 70 10.01 -21.80 -7.64
N VAL A 71 9.63 -20.89 -6.76
CA VAL A 71 9.87 -20.97 -5.32
C VAL A 71 8.55 -20.91 -4.58
N ASN A 72 8.46 -21.58 -3.43
CA ASN A 72 7.30 -21.49 -2.55
C ASN A 72 7.78 -21.12 -1.14
N ASP A 73 7.05 -20.28 -0.44
CA ASP A 73 7.26 -20.08 0.99
C ASP A 73 6.63 -21.21 1.83
N THR A 74 6.85 -21.15 3.14
CA THR A 74 6.29 -22.11 4.11
C THR A 74 4.76 -22.09 4.18
N ASN A 75 4.12 -21.04 3.66
CA ASN A 75 2.67 -20.88 3.60
C ASN A 75 2.09 -21.26 2.23
N GLY A 76 2.92 -21.78 1.30
CA GLY A 76 2.51 -22.21 -0.02
C GLY A 76 2.35 -21.09 -1.05
N GLN A 77 2.73 -19.86 -0.73
CA GLN A 77 2.75 -18.76 -1.69
C GLN A 77 3.90 -18.96 -2.67
N LYS A 78 3.60 -18.78 -3.96
CA LYS A 78 4.54 -19.04 -5.05
C LYS A 78 5.15 -17.76 -5.60
N ALA A 79 6.41 -17.81 -5.97
CA ALA A 79 7.05 -16.82 -6.83
C ALA A 79 7.72 -17.50 -8.02
N MET A 80 7.72 -16.78 -9.14
CA MET A 80 8.54 -17.12 -10.30
C MET A 80 9.81 -16.29 -10.26
N LEU A 81 10.94 -16.97 -10.40
CA LEU A 81 12.26 -16.38 -10.52
C LEU A 81 12.78 -16.59 -11.93
N PHE A 82 13.43 -15.56 -12.46
CA PHE A 82 14.05 -15.52 -13.77
C PHE A 82 15.56 -15.37 -13.61
N TYR A 83 16.28 -16.26 -14.28
CA TYR A 83 17.73 -16.30 -14.30
C TYR A 83 18.27 -15.43 -15.44
N SER A 84 19.02 -14.41 -15.07
CA SER A 84 19.78 -13.59 -16.01
C SER A 84 21.11 -14.27 -16.31
N LYS A 85 21.30 -14.70 -17.57
CA LYS A 85 22.54 -15.37 -18.01
C LYS A 85 23.74 -14.42 -18.02
N ASP A 86 23.51 -13.14 -18.30
CA ASP A 86 24.57 -12.13 -18.41
C ASP A 86 25.20 -11.84 -17.04
N THR A 87 24.36 -11.75 -16.01
CA THR A 87 24.77 -11.43 -14.63
C THR A 87 24.90 -12.67 -13.73
N ARG A 88 24.38 -13.81 -14.19
CA ARG A 88 24.31 -15.09 -13.47
C ARG A 88 23.59 -15.00 -12.12
N THR A 89 22.45 -14.34 -12.12
CA THR A 89 21.66 -14.03 -10.92
C THR A 89 20.17 -14.29 -11.14
N TRP A 90 19.44 -14.51 -10.04
CA TRP A 90 18.00 -14.81 -10.03
C TRP A 90 17.18 -13.64 -9.53
N HIS A 91 16.06 -13.38 -10.21
CA HIS A 91 15.24 -12.17 -10.00
C HIS A 91 13.75 -12.48 -10.08
N THR A 92 12.95 -11.80 -9.29
CA THR A 92 11.51 -11.69 -9.59
C THR A 92 11.25 -10.79 -10.80
N ALA A 93 10.09 -10.91 -11.45
CA ALA A 93 9.74 -10.06 -12.59
C ALA A 93 9.84 -8.56 -12.27
N ASP A 94 9.50 -8.17 -11.04
CA ASP A 94 9.56 -6.79 -10.54
C ASP A 94 10.99 -6.23 -10.44
N ALA A 95 11.98 -7.12 -10.33
CA ALA A 95 13.40 -6.75 -10.31
C ALA A 95 13.97 -6.54 -11.72
N LEU A 96 13.22 -6.82 -12.78
CA LEU A 96 13.68 -6.71 -14.16
C LEU A 96 13.24 -5.39 -14.80
N ASP A 97 14.20 -4.69 -15.39
CA ASP A 97 13.94 -3.53 -16.24
C ASP A 97 13.93 -3.98 -17.71
N ILE A 98 13.04 -3.36 -18.50
CA ILE A 98 13.06 -3.45 -19.95
C ILE A 98 14.10 -2.45 -20.46
N ASP A 99 15.00 -2.92 -21.30
CA ASP A 99 16.02 -2.12 -21.95
C ASP A 99 16.12 -2.49 -23.43
N HIS A 100 16.81 -1.65 -24.20
CA HIS A 100 17.07 -1.93 -25.60
C HIS A 100 18.39 -2.69 -25.77
N ALA A 101 18.38 -3.72 -26.62
CA ALA A 101 19.58 -4.48 -26.99
C ALA A 101 20.56 -3.61 -27.80
N THR A 102 20.04 -2.86 -28.78
CA THR A 102 20.72 -1.75 -29.44
C THR A 102 20.14 -0.45 -28.91
N GLN A 103 20.99 0.54 -28.61
CA GLN A 103 20.54 1.84 -28.11
C GLN A 103 19.37 2.39 -28.95
N TRP A 104 18.28 2.78 -28.30
CA TRP A 104 16.99 3.08 -28.95
C TRP A 104 17.08 4.08 -30.11
N LYS A 105 17.95 5.10 -29.99
CA LYS A 105 18.18 6.13 -31.00
C LYS A 105 18.86 5.55 -32.22
N GLN A 106 19.88 4.71 -32.02
CA GLN A 106 20.54 3.98 -33.11
C GLN A 106 19.57 3.02 -33.80
N HIS A 107 18.72 2.31 -33.04
CA HIS A 107 17.71 1.41 -33.60
C HIS A 107 16.68 2.15 -34.44
N GLY A 108 16.08 3.22 -33.90
CA GLY A 108 15.11 4.03 -34.64
C GLY A 108 15.71 4.68 -35.89
N GLN A 109 16.96 5.15 -35.83
CA GLN A 109 17.69 5.66 -37.01
C GLN A 109 17.91 4.58 -38.07
N LYS A 110 18.30 3.37 -37.66
CA LYS A 110 18.49 2.23 -38.56
C LYS A 110 17.18 1.83 -39.24
N LEU A 111 16.07 1.88 -38.52
CA LEU A 111 14.72 1.67 -39.05
C LEU A 111 14.22 2.85 -39.91
N GLY A 112 14.94 3.98 -39.95
CA GLY A 112 14.52 5.20 -40.63
C GLY A 112 13.24 5.81 -40.06
N ALA A 113 12.99 5.65 -38.75
CA ALA A 113 11.86 6.24 -38.07
C ALA A 113 11.89 7.77 -38.21
N ASN A 114 10.78 8.37 -38.67
CA ASN A 114 10.75 9.79 -39.02
C ASN A 114 9.68 10.56 -38.24
N SER A 115 8.52 9.96 -38.00
CA SER A 115 7.46 10.57 -37.20
C SER A 115 7.57 10.23 -35.72
N THR A 116 6.91 11.01 -34.86
CA THR A 116 6.82 10.69 -33.43
C THR A 116 6.19 9.31 -33.21
N ALA A 117 5.18 8.95 -34.01
CA ALA A 117 4.58 7.61 -33.97
C ALA A 117 5.58 6.50 -34.36
N ASP A 118 6.37 6.70 -35.42
CA ASP A 118 7.39 5.70 -35.81
C ASP A 118 8.43 5.51 -34.71
N TRP A 119 8.83 6.60 -34.05
CA TRP A 119 9.79 6.55 -32.95
C TRP A 119 9.22 5.84 -31.71
N GLN A 120 7.94 6.01 -31.39
CA GLN A 120 7.27 5.24 -30.34
C GLN A 120 7.22 3.75 -30.67
N MET A 121 6.87 3.42 -31.92
CA MET A 121 6.83 2.03 -32.40
C MET A 121 8.21 1.38 -32.40
N ALA A 122 9.25 2.08 -32.87
CA ALA A 122 10.63 1.61 -32.84
C ALA A 122 11.15 1.45 -31.39
N TYR A 123 10.74 2.34 -30.47
CA TYR A 123 11.08 2.23 -29.05
C TYR A 123 10.42 1.00 -28.39
N ASN A 124 9.30 0.54 -28.92
CA ASN A 124 8.54 -0.63 -28.44
C ASN A 124 8.76 -1.90 -29.28
N ASP A 125 9.71 -1.89 -30.21
CA ASP A 125 10.01 -3.04 -31.06
C ASP A 125 10.65 -4.15 -30.22
N VAL A 126 9.85 -5.19 -29.92
CA VAL A 126 10.23 -6.33 -29.07
C VAL A 126 11.51 -7.01 -29.57
N ASN A 127 11.78 -6.98 -30.87
CA ASN A 127 13.00 -7.56 -31.44
C ASN A 127 14.29 -6.85 -30.99
N ASN A 128 14.18 -5.60 -30.52
CA ASN A 128 15.27 -4.82 -29.97
C ASN A 128 15.14 -4.64 -28.45
N LEU A 129 14.22 -5.34 -27.78
CA LEU A 129 14.08 -5.30 -26.33
C LEU A 129 14.76 -6.50 -25.66
N ARG A 130 15.16 -6.28 -24.41
CA ARG A 130 15.67 -7.31 -23.51
C ARG A 130 15.21 -6.99 -22.08
N LEU A 131 15.23 -8.00 -21.23
CA LEU A 131 15.15 -7.82 -19.78
C LEU A 131 16.52 -8.00 -19.14
N LEU A 132 16.79 -7.18 -18.14
CA LEU A 132 17.99 -7.25 -17.34
C LEU A 132 17.70 -6.82 -15.89
N PRO A 133 18.53 -7.26 -14.93
CA PRO A 133 18.32 -6.90 -13.53
C PRO A 133 18.41 -5.38 -13.37
N SER A 134 17.43 -4.81 -12.72
CA SER A 134 17.29 -3.36 -12.66
C SER A 134 18.39 -2.66 -11.86
N VAL A 135 18.90 -3.33 -10.82
CA VAL A 135 20.08 -2.91 -10.08
C VAL A 135 21.31 -2.84 -10.99
N TYR A 136 21.49 -3.83 -11.87
CA TYR A 136 22.52 -3.80 -12.89
C TYR A 136 22.29 -2.64 -13.88
N ASN A 137 21.04 -2.41 -14.31
CA ASN A 137 20.70 -1.30 -15.20
C ASN A 137 21.11 0.07 -14.64
N ARG A 138 20.82 0.32 -13.37
CA ARG A 138 21.06 1.59 -12.68
C ARG A 138 22.54 1.84 -12.39
N ALA A 139 23.30 0.77 -12.20
CA ALA A 139 24.73 0.81 -11.89
C ALA A 139 25.59 0.32 -13.06
N ARG A 140 25.06 0.44 -14.29
CA ARG A 140 25.60 -0.19 -15.50
C ARG A 140 27.08 0.05 -15.68
N ASP A 141 27.55 1.28 -15.57
CA ASP A 141 28.96 1.61 -15.78
C ASP A 141 29.87 0.82 -14.82
N SER A 142 29.55 0.85 -13.52
CA SER A 142 30.32 0.13 -12.50
C SER A 142 30.24 -1.39 -12.66
N ALA A 143 29.07 -1.91 -13.05
CA ALA A 143 28.86 -3.34 -13.21
C ALA A 143 29.53 -3.88 -14.47
N ASP A 144 29.45 -3.13 -15.58
CA ASP A 144 30.12 -3.43 -16.84
C ASP A 144 31.63 -3.44 -16.68
N ASP A 145 32.20 -2.49 -15.95
CA ASP A 145 33.64 -2.44 -15.72
C ASP A 145 34.13 -3.70 -14.99
N ILE A 146 33.39 -4.16 -13.97
CA ILE A 146 33.71 -5.39 -13.25
C ILE A 146 33.53 -6.62 -14.14
N LEU A 147 32.42 -6.73 -14.86
CA LEU A 147 32.12 -7.87 -15.74
C LEU A 147 33.11 -7.98 -16.90
N LYS A 148 33.47 -6.86 -17.56
CA LYS A 148 34.42 -6.83 -18.67
C LYS A 148 35.85 -7.14 -18.20
N THR A 149 36.23 -6.67 -17.01
CA THR A 149 37.59 -6.82 -16.49
C THR A 149 37.82 -8.18 -15.84
N HIS A 150 36.84 -8.69 -15.09
CA HIS A 150 37.01 -9.88 -14.23
C HIS A 150 36.11 -11.05 -14.62
N GLY A 151 35.02 -10.81 -15.33
CA GLY A 151 34.06 -11.83 -15.73
C GLY A 151 33.02 -12.19 -14.63
N PRO A 152 31.93 -12.86 -15.01
CA PRO A 152 30.78 -13.14 -14.13
C PRO A 152 31.02 -14.25 -13.09
N GLN A 153 32.17 -14.91 -13.08
CA GLN A 153 32.55 -15.90 -12.05
C GLN A 153 33.58 -15.37 -11.06
N SER A 154 33.99 -14.12 -11.22
CA SER A 154 35.03 -13.54 -10.37
C SER A 154 34.53 -13.27 -8.96
N GLN A 155 35.46 -13.27 -7.99
CA GLN A 155 35.15 -12.85 -6.62
C GLN A 155 34.71 -11.39 -6.57
N GLN A 156 35.23 -10.55 -7.47
CA GLN A 156 34.86 -9.14 -7.63
C GLN A 156 33.40 -9.01 -8.03
N TRP A 157 32.95 -9.79 -9.01
CA TRP A 157 31.54 -9.84 -9.39
C TRP A 157 30.68 -10.37 -8.26
N GLY A 158 31.07 -11.47 -7.62
CA GLY A 158 30.35 -12.04 -6.47
C GLY A 158 30.20 -11.03 -5.33
N LYS A 159 31.23 -10.24 -5.05
CA LYS A 159 31.17 -9.15 -4.06
C LYS A 159 30.19 -8.06 -4.49
N TRP A 160 30.25 -7.61 -5.74
CA TRP A 160 29.32 -6.61 -6.26
C TRP A 160 27.86 -7.09 -6.18
N VAL A 161 27.59 -8.34 -6.58
CA VAL A 161 26.26 -8.96 -6.47
C VAL A 161 25.81 -9.01 -5.01
N ASN A 162 26.68 -9.41 -4.08
CA ASN A 162 26.32 -9.47 -2.67
C ASN A 162 25.98 -8.08 -2.10
N GLU A 163 26.76 -7.05 -2.44
CA GLU A 163 26.53 -5.68 -1.99
C GLU A 163 25.16 -5.15 -2.46
N HIS A 164 24.75 -5.47 -3.69
CA HIS A 164 23.55 -4.87 -4.29
C HIS A 164 22.30 -5.76 -4.23
N MET A 165 22.46 -7.09 -4.14
CA MET A 165 21.36 -8.07 -4.21
C MET A 165 21.37 -9.07 -3.03
N GLY A 166 22.49 -9.21 -2.33
CA GLY A 166 22.60 -10.12 -1.18
C GLY A 166 21.89 -9.59 0.06
N PHE A 167 21.54 -10.49 0.99
CA PHE A 167 20.99 -10.12 2.28
C PHE A 167 21.48 -11.14 3.31
N ASP A 168 22.10 -10.65 4.39
CA ASP A 168 22.53 -11.49 5.49
C ASP A 168 21.45 -11.46 6.57
N HIS A 169 20.66 -12.53 6.63
CA HIS A 169 19.58 -12.70 7.61
C HIS A 169 20.09 -13.16 8.99
N THR A 170 21.40 -13.40 9.14
CA THR A 170 22.01 -13.79 10.42
C THR A 170 22.44 -12.58 11.25
N ILE A 171 22.53 -11.42 10.59
CA ILE A 171 22.79 -10.12 11.23
C ILE A 171 21.47 -9.56 11.72
N SER A 172 21.44 -9.10 12.98
CA SER A 172 20.35 -8.26 13.46
C SER A 172 20.60 -6.81 13.07
N TYR A 173 19.69 -6.23 12.29
CA TYR A 173 19.81 -4.85 11.86
C TYR A 173 19.25 -3.93 12.95
N ARG A 174 19.95 -2.81 13.20
CA ARG A 174 19.55 -1.87 14.25
C ARG A 174 18.20 -1.25 13.93
N GLU A 175 17.41 -0.99 14.96
CA GLU A 175 16.17 -0.21 14.83
C GLU A 175 16.46 1.20 14.33
N PHE A 176 15.50 1.74 13.57
CA PHE A 176 15.50 3.13 13.15
C PHE A 176 15.18 4.03 14.34
N ASP A 177 16.01 5.04 14.56
CA ASP A 177 15.84 6.04 15.62
C ASP A 177 15.42 7.38 14.96
N PRO A 178 14.14 7.79 15.04
CA PRO A 178 13.67 9.03 14.42
C PRO A 178 14.44 10.28 14.87
N GLU A 179 15.04 10.28 16.06
CA GLU A 179 15.82 11.42 16.55
C GLU A 179 17.23 11.49 15.93
N LYS A 180 17.77 10.37 15.45
CA LYS A 180 19.14 10.28 14.92
C LYS A 180 19.24 10.03 13.42
N ASP A 181 18.23 9.36 12.87
CA ASP A 181 18.28 8.75 11.54
C ASP A 181 17.34 9.40 10.54
N ASN A 182 16.45 10.29 10.99
CA ASN A 182 15.65 11.12 10.10
C ASN A 182 16.52 11.95 9.14
N ALA A 183 15.90 12.39 8.05
CA ALA A 183 16.58 13.16 7.02
C ALA A 183 17.23 14.41 7.63
N ARG A 184 18.52 14.63 7.33
CA ARG A 184 19.24 15.78 7.88
C ARG A 184 18.63 17.09 7.41
N ARG A 185 18.21 17.90 8.38
CA ARG A 185 17.84 19.30 8.15
C ARG A 185 19.08 20.09 7.72
N THR A 186 18.98 20.77 6.58
CA THR A 186 20.04 21.63 6.04
C THR A 186 19.59 23.09 6.09
N LYS A 187 20.53 24.04 6.06
CA LYS A 187 20.18 25.47 5.97
C LYS A 187 19.28 25.78 4.76
N THR A 188 19.41 24.99 3.69
CA THR A 188 18.60 25.09 2.47
C THR A 188 17.19 24.51 2.63
N THR A 189 16.93 23.64 3.61
CA THR A 189 15.58 23.10 3.87
C THR A 189 14.86 23.77 5.04
N THR A 190 15.57 24.27 6.05
CA THR A 190 14.95 24.89 7.24
C THR A 190 14.55 26.35 7.06
N GLY A 191 15.20 27.08 6.13
CA GLY A 191 14.93 28.50 5.90
C GLY A 191 14.02 28.79 4.71
N GLN A 192 13.55 27.77 3.99
CA GLN A 192 12.75 27.93 2.78
C GLN A 192 11.32 27.49 3.02
N MET A 193 10.37 28.35 2.64
CA MET A 193 8.95 28.01 2.65
C MET A 193 8.64 26.95 1.59
N TRP A 194 7.69 26.07 1.90
CA TRP A 194 7.03 25.29 0.87
C TRP A 194 6.12 26.23 0.04
N THR A 195 6.14 26.07 -1.28
CA THR A 195 5.39 26.89 -2.24
C THR A 195 4.77 26.00 -3.30
N ASP A 196 3.83 26.51 -4.09
CA ASP A 196 3.21 25.77 -5.20
C ASP A 196 4.20 25.40 -6.31
N GLU A 197 5.37 26.07 -6.36
CA GLU A 197 6.47 25.75 -7.28
C GLU A 197 7.38 24.63 -6.73
N SER A 198 7.27 24.29 -5.44
CA SER A 198 8.08 23.25 -4.82
C SER A 198 7.68 21.87 -5.33
N THR A 199 8.66 21.01 -5.57
CA THR A 199 8.43 19.66 -6.11
C THR A 199 8.91 18.57 -5.17
N ARG A 200 8.37 17.34 -5.33
CA ARG A 200 8.84 16.15 -4.60
C ARG A 200 10.35 15.94 -4.71
N SER A 201 10.98 16.36 -5.82
CA SER A 201 12.42 16.19 -6.05
C SER A 201 13.30 16.89 -5.02
N GLU A 202 12.72 17.81 -4.25
CA GLU A 202 13.33 18.56 -3.15
C GLU A 202 13.15 17.86 -1.80
N LEU A 203 12.31 16.82 -1.71
CA LEU A 203 12.00 16.04 -0.52
C LEU A 203 12.75 14.69 -0.45
N ARG A 204 14.03 14.69 -0.81
CA ARG A 204 14.83 13.45 -0.91
C ARG A 204 15.14 12.83 0.45
N PHE A 205 15.17 11.50 0.50
CA PHE A 205 15.71 10.75 1.62
C PHE A 205 17.20 11.05 1.87
N ASP A 206 17.59 11.16 3.14
CA ASP A 206 19.01 11.02 3.50
C ASP A 206 19.43 9.55 3.33
N LYS A 207 20.69 9.34 2.97
CA LYS A 207 21.34 8.03 2.92
C LYS A 207 21.11 7.20 4.19
N ARG A 208 21.00 7.83 5.37
CA ARG A 208 20.72 7.13 6.64
C ARG A 208 19.34 6.49 6.69
N VAL A 209 18.30 7.17 6.21
CA VAL A 209 16.95 6.59 6.12
C VAL A 209 16.97 5.40 5.15
N MET A 210 17.62 5.58 4.00
CA MET A 210 17.79 4.53 2.99
C MET A 210 18.60 3.33 3.47
N GLU A 211 19.48 3.47 4.46
CA GLU A 211 20.33 2.37 4.94
C GLU A 211 19.78 1.71 6.21
N VAL A 212 19.19 2.48 7.11
CA VAL A 212 18.83 1.98 8.45
C VAL A 212 17.41 1.44 8.43
N TRP A 213 16.45 2.28 8.03
CA TRP A 213 15.04 1.88 7.97
C TRP A 213 14.86 0.76 6.94
N TYR A 214 15.43 0.93 5.74
CA TYR A 214 15.29 -0.05 4.66
C TYR A 214 15.81 -1.44 5.04
N ASN A 215 17.01 -1.53 5.64
CA ASN A 215 17.57 -2.83 6.04
C ASN A 215 16.78 -3.46 7.19
N LYS A 216 16.28 -2.64 8.11
CA LYS A 216 15.40 -3.13 9.18
C LYS A 216 14.07 -3.65 8.65
N GLU A 217 13.48 -2.98 7.69
CA GLU A 217 12.27 -3.45 7.03
C GLU A 217 12.51 -4.69 6.17
N LEU A 218 13.68 -4.80 5.52
CA LEU A 218 14.07 -6.05 4.86
C LEU A 218 14.14 -7.22 5.86
N GLU A 219 14.73 -7.01 7.05
CA GLU A 219 14.75 -8.02 8.12
C GLU A 219 13.33 -8.44 8.54
N LYS A 220 12.43 -7.48 8.76
CA LYS A 220 11.02 -7.77 9.14
C LYS A 220 10.24 -8.51 8.07
N ASN A 221 10.48 -8.18 6.80
CA ASN A 221 9.77 -8.74 5.65
C ASN A 221 10.48 -9.96 5.03
N PHE A 222 11.61 -10.39 5.59
CA PHE A 222 12.33 -11.56 5.12
C PHE A 222 11.52 -12.83 5.37
N VAL A 223 11.32 -13.62 4.32
CA VAL A 223 10.53 -14.85 4.37
C VAL A 223 11.43 -16.08 4.44
N GLY A 224 12.57 -16.04 3.75
CA GLY A 224 13.51 -17.15 3.69
C GLY A 224 14.41 -17.09 2.47
N THR A 225 15.23 -18.12 2.32
CA THR A 225 16.19 -18.24 1.22
C THR A 225 15.84 -19.43 0.34
N ALA A 226 15.71 -19.20 -0.96
CA ALA A 226 15.54 -20.26 -1.95
C ALA A 226 16.90 -20.72 -2.49
N ASN A 227 17.12 -22.03 -2.55
CA ASN A 227 18.28 -22.62 -3.21
C ASN A 227 17.93 -22.89 -4.68
N MET A 228 18.48 -22.08 -5.58
CA MET A 228 18.19 -22.14 -7.01
C MET A 228 19.35 -22.74 -7.79
N THR A 229 19.08 -23.76 -8.62
CA THR A 229 20.09 -24.34 -9.52
C THR A 229 20.18 -23.54 -10.80
N ASN A 230 21.35 -22.99 -11.10
CA ASN A 230 21.57 -22.16 -12.28
C ASN A 230 21.42 -22.98 -13.58
N PRO A 231 20.59 -22.54 -14.53
CA PRO A 231 20.35 -23.26 -15.78
C PRO A 231 21.57 -23.36 -16.71
N ASP A 232 22.59 -22.53 -16.49
CA ASP A 232 23.84 -22.56 -17.25
C ASP A 232 24.89 -23.54 -16.67
N GLY A 233 24.52 -24.32 -15.64
CA GLY A 233 25.37 -25.32 -15.01
C GLY A 233 26.41 -24.76 -14.03
N THR A 234 26.34 -23.47 -13.68
CA THR A 234 27.34 -22.83 -12.81
C THR A 234 27.20 -23.15 -11.33
N GLY A 235 26.20 -23.94 -10.94
CA GLY A 235 26.00 -24.40 -9.56
C GLY A 235 24.65 -23.97 -8.99
N THR A 236 24.59 -23.81 -7.67
CA THR A 236 23.41 -23.35 -6.95
C THR A 236 23.66 -21.98 -6.32
N GLN A 237 22.61 -21.16 -6.25
CA GLN A 237 22.63 -19.85 -5.63
C GLN A 237 21.55 -19.76 -4.55
N GLN A 238 21.91 -19.16 -3.41
CA GLN A 238 20.96 -18.77 -2.38
C GLN A 238 20.33 -17.42 -2.74
N VAL A 239 19.00 -17.38 -2.83
CA VAL A 239 18.23 -16.20 -3.23
C VAL A 239 17.32 -15.79 -2.06
N PRO A 240 17.59 -14.66 -1.39
CA PRO A 240 16.73 -14.18 -0.31
C PRO A 240 15.41 -13.65 -0.87
N LEU A 241 14.31 -14.01 -0.21
CA LEU A 241 12.95 -13.64 -0.58
C LEU A 241 12.30 -12.79 0.52
N PHE A 242 11.55 -11.79 0.09
CA PHE A 242 10.89 -10.80 0.93
C PHE A 242 9.42 -10.69 0.57
N ARG A 243 8.59 -10.31 1.54
CA ARG A 243 7.17 -10.04 1.31
C ARG A 243 6.98 -8.56 0.97
N CYS A 244 6.34 -8.27 -0.15
CA CYS A 244 5.90 -6.91 -0.48
C CYS A 244 4.78 -6.49 0.47
N ALA A 245 4.92 -5.36 1.16
CA ALA A 245 3.92 -4.89 2.12
C ALA A 245 2.59 -4.50 1.46
N ALA A 246 2.61 -4.07 0.18
CA ALA A 246 1.41 -3.64 -0.53
C ALA A 246 0.65 -4.81 -1.18
N THR A 247 1.35 -5.76 -1.79
CA THR A 247 0.73 -6.84 -2.57
C THR A 247 0.78 -8.20 -1.89
N GLY A 248 1.59 -8.34 -0.83
CA GLY A 248 1.89 -9.60 -0.18
C GLY A 248 2.75 -10.56 -1.01
N GLN A 249 3.14 -10.20 -2.24
CA GLN A 249 3.89 -11.07 -3.15
C GLN A 249 5.32 -11.31 -2.64
N LEU A 250 5.88 -12.46 -3.01
CA LEU A 250 7.29 -12.78 -2.78
C LEU A 250 8.15 -12.09 -3.83
N CYS A 251 9.14 -11.34 -3.36
CA CYS A 251 10.04 -10.52 -4.17
C CYS A 251 11.50 -10.81 -3.81
N THR A 252 12.40 -10.66 -4.77
CA THR A 252 13.85 -10.62 -4.50
C THR A 252 14.25 -9.26 -3.92
N ARG A 253 15.37 -9.18 -3.18
CA ARG A 253 15.82 -7.92 -2.53
C ARG A 253 15.84 -6.74 -3.51
N ASP A 254 16.32 -6.97 -4.72
CA ASP A 254 16.50 -5.98 -5.76
C ASP A 254 15.20 -5.54 -6.47
N ALA A 255 14.08 -6.21 -6.17
CA ALA A 255 12.75 -5.76 -6.54
C ALA A 255 12.14 -4.81 -5.50
N MET A 256 12.71 -4.72 -4.28
CA MET A 256 12.14 -3.93 -3.19
C MET A 256 12.60 -2.47 -3.26
N ASP A 257 11.70 -1.57 -2.89
CA ASP A 257 11.94 -0.14 -2.80
C ASP A 257 11.12 0.46 -1.65
N ILE A 258 11.43 1.71 -1.30
CA ILE A 258 10.65 2.48 -0.34
C ILE A 258 9.52 3.18 -1.09
N ASP A 259 8.30 3.06 -0.58
CA ASP A 259 7.13 3.80 -1.04
C ASP A 259 6.44 4.48 0.14
N HIS A 260 5.60 5.46 -0.18
CA HIS A 260 4.80 6.19 0.79
C HIS A 260 3.37 5.64 0.83
N ALA A 261 2.85 5.38 2.03
CA ALA A 261 1.48 4.89 2.22
C ALA A 261 0.45 5.99 1.90
N ILE A 262 0.80 7.25 2.14
CA ILE A 262 0.00 8.44 1.86
C ILE A 262 0.70 9.27 0.77
N PRO A 263 0.01 9.59 -0.34
CA PRO A 263 0.56 10.45 -1.40
C PRO A 263 0.95 11.84 -0.91
N LEU A 264 1.99 12.42 -1.51
CA LEU A 264 2.54 13.72 -1.13
C LEU A 264 1.46 14.81 -1.08
N GLU A 265 0.57 14.85 -2.07
CA GLU A 265 -0.45 15.89 -2.19
C GLU A 265 -1.45 15.83 -1.04
N GLN A 266 -1.79 14.64 -0.55
CA GLN A 266 -2.67 14.48 0.61
C GLN A 266 -1.98 14.96 1.89
N VAL A 267 -0.68 14.68 2.03
CA VAL A 267 0.15 15.19 3.13
C VAL A 267 0.19 16.72 3.08
N LEU A 268 0.53 17.31 1.94
CA LEU A 268 0.63 18.77 1.76
C LEU A 268 -0.71 19.49 1.96
N LYS A 269 -1.81 18.90 1.47
CA LYS A 269 -3.17 19.43 1.73
C LYS A 269 -3.43 19.48 3.24
N LYS A 270 -3.13 18.40 3.96
CA LYS A 270 -3.34 18.36 5.41
C LYS A 270 -2.43 19.32 6.16
N MET A 271 -1.18 19.47 5.72
CA MET A 271 -0.24 20.45 6.27
C MET A 271 -0.75 21.88 6.07
N THR A 272 -1.33 22.20 4.92
CA THR A 272 -1.92 23.53 4.67
C THR A 272 -3.09 23.83 5.63
N GLU A 273 -3.92 22.82 5.93
CA GLU A 273 -5.00 22.95 6.92
C GLU A 273 -4.46 23.18 8.35
N LEU A 274 -3.37 22.50 8.73
CA LEU A 274 -2.78 22.56 10.07
C LEU A 274 -1.88 23.79 10.28
N TYR A 275 -1.26 24.28 9.20
CA TYR A 275 -0.35 25.42 9.19
C TYR A 275 -0.90 26.50 8.25
N PRO A 276 -1.97 27.22 8.63
CA PRO A 276 -2.61 28.22 7.78
C PRO A 276 -1.71 29.41 7.43
N ASN A 277 -0.61 29.60 8.17
CA ASN A 277 0.42 30.62 7.90
C ASN A 277 1.57 30.09 7.03
N GLY A 278 1.42 28.90 6.46
CA GLY A 278 2.45 28.19 5.69
C GLY A 278 3.39 27.35 6.56
N PHE A 279 4.16 26.50 5.89
CA PHE A 279 5.14 25.59 6.48
C PHE A 279 6.43 25.58 5.63
N THR A 280 7.53 25.12 6.22
CA THR A 280 8.83 25.08 5.54
C THR A 280 9.01 23.80 4.71
N LYS A 281 10.00 23.78 3.82
CA LYS A 281 10.40 22.55 3.12
C LYS A 281 10.86 21.46 4.09
N ALA A 282 11.47 21.82 5.22
CA ALA A 282 11.83 20.86 6.26
C ALA A 282 10.58 20.24 6.90
N ASP A 283 9.54 21.01 7.16
CA ASP A 283 8.28 20.47 7.71
C ASP A 283 7.62 19.51 6.71
N ALA A 284 7.64 19.86 5.42
CA ALA A 284 7.10 19.00 4.35
C ALA A 284 7.91 17.70 4.20
N LEU A 285 9.23 17.80 4.29
CA LEU A 285 10.15 16.67 4.29
C LEU A 285 9.87 15.72 5.46
N ASP A 286 9.73 16.28 6.67
CA ASP A 286 9.52 15.49 7.88
C ASP A 286 8.15 14.81 7.86
N ALA A 287 7.09 15.51 7.43
CA ALA A 287 5.75 14.94 7.34
C ALA A 287 5.64 13.86 6.26
N TYR A 288 6.26 14.09 5.10
CA TYR A 288 6.19 13.14 3.99
C TYR A 288 7.06 11.91 4.25
N ASN A 289 8.29 12.09 4.74
CA ASN A 289 9.25 11.00 4.98
C ASN A 289 9.19 10.41 6.39
N ASP A 290 8.15 10.71 7.16
CA ASP A 290 7.89 10.04 8.44
C ASP A 290 7.84 8.52 8.21
N VAL A 291 8.58 7.77 9.02
CA VAL A 291 8.69 6.31 8.85
C VAL A 291 7.37 5.57 9.02
N SER A 292 6.37 6.16 9.69
CA SER A 292 5.00 5.63 9.75
C SER A 292 4.23 5.78 8.43
N ASN A 293 4.69 6.67 7.56
CA ASN A 293 4.20 6.83 6.20
C ASN A 293 5.01 6.00 5.18
N LEU A 294 6.06 5.28 5.60
CA LEU A 294 6.87 4.47 4.70
C LEU A 294 6.42 3.01 4.71
N ARG A 295 6.54 2.35 3.56
CA ARG A 295 6.31 0.91 3.40
C ARG A 295 7.32 0.30 2.43
N LEU A 296 7.71 -0.94 2.71
CA LEU A 296 8.62 -1.70 1.85
C LEU A 296 7.79 -2.43 0.79
N VAL A 297 7.89 -2.02 -0.47
CA VAL A 297 7.06 -2.56 -1.55
C VAL A 297 7.91 -2.99 -2.72
N SER A 298 7.36 -3.88 -3.54
CA SER A 298 7.97 -4.17 -4.83
C SER A 298 7.86 -2.96 -5.74
N ARG A 299 8.82 -2.82 -6.65
CA ARG A 299 8.86 -1.70 -7.60
C ARG A 299 7.66 -1.63 -8.54
N SER A 300 6.95 -2.73 -8.77
CA SER A 300 5.71 -2.73 -9.56
C SER A 300 4.50 -2.23 -8.77
N ALA A 301 4.57 -2.26 -7.43
CA ALA A 301 3.55 -1.75 -6.54
C ALA A 301 3.86 -0.35 -5.99
N ASN A 302 5.06 0.18 -6.29
CA ASN A 302 5.50 1.49 -5.83
C ASN A 302 4.64 2.58 -6.49
N SER A 303 3.77 3.17 -5.68
CA SER A 303 2.71 4.08 -6.12
C SER A 303 3.12 5.56 -6.06
N SER A 304 4.27 5.88 -5.45
CA SER A 304 4.79 7.25 -5.30
C SER A 304 5.11 7.98 -6.62
N HIS A 305 4.93 7.33 -7.78
CA HIS A 305 5.15 7.91 -9.11
C HIS A 305 3.88 8.00 -9.97
N GLU A 306 2.95 7.05 -9.86
CA GLU A 306 1.81 6.90 -10.77
C GLU A 306 0.54 7.62 -10.27
N TRP A 307 0.44 7.88 -8.96
CA TRP A 307 -0.76 8.45 -8.34
C TRP A 307 -0.57 9.88 -7.84
N GLU A 308 0.50 10.57 -8.27
CA GLU A 308 0.69 12.00 -8.00
C GLU A 308 -0.49 12.78 -8.59
N LEU A 309 -1.26 13.44 -7.73
CA LEU A 309 -2.34 14.33 -8.13
C LEU A 309 -1.74 15.66 -8.60
N MET A 310 -2.34 16.26 -9.61
CA MET A 310 -2.08 17.64 -9.99
C MET A 310 -2.61 18.58 -8.89
N PRO A 311 -2.14 19.85 -8.79
CA PRO A 311 -2.56 20.79 -7.75
C PRO A 311 -4.09 21.03 -7.64
N ASP A 312 -4.83 20.75 -8.71
CA ASP A 312 -6.28 20.82 -8.83
C ASP A 312 -6.99 19.47 -8.60
N GLY A 313 -6.26 18.44 -8.17
CA GLY A 313 -6.80 17.19 -7.63
C GLY A 313 -7.14 16.10 -8.65
N HIS A 314 -6.65 16.19 -9.90
CA HIS A 314 -6.75 15.08 -10.88
C HIS A 314 -5.44 14.28 -10.97
N PHE A 315 -5.52 12.99 -11.28
CA PHE A 315 -4.32 12.16 -11.52
C PHE A 315 -3.51 12.68 -12.71
N ARG A 316 -2.18 12.60 -12.64
CA ARG A 316 -1.29 13.00 -13.75
C ARG A 316 -1.50 12.20 -15.04
N ASP A 317 -2.13 11.04 -14.95
CA ASP A 317 -2.58 10.30 -16.13
C ASP A 317 -3.71 11.07 -16.82
N SER A 318 -3.45 11.45 -18.07
CA SER A 318 -4.47 12.03 -18.93
C SER A 318 -5.64 11.05 -19.03
N LYS A 319 -6.81 11.43 -18.50
CA LYS A 319 -8.06 10.69 -18.75
C LYS A 319 -8.23 10.52 -20.26
N VAL A 320 -8.00 9.32 -20.78
CA VAL A 320 -8.61 8.91 -22.03
C VAL A 320 -10.10 8.87 -21.71
N LYS A 321 -10.90 9.70 -22.39
CA LYS A 321 -12.35 9.59 -22.30
C LYS A 321 -12.73 8.18 -22.72
N GLU A 322 -13.46 7.48 -21.88
CA GLU A 322 -14.04 6.16 -22.17
C GLU A 322 -14.73 6.20 -23.54
N ILE A 323 -14.48 5.17 -24.35
CA ILE A 323 -15.15 5.02 -25.64
C ILE A 323 -16.58 4.57 -25.36
N PRO A 324 -17.62 5.30 -25.81
CA PRO A 324 -19.01 4.92 -25.51
C PRO A 324 -19.32 3.48 -25.89
N GLY A 325 -19.61 2.64 -24.89
CA GLY A 325 -19.98 1.22 -25.06
C GLY A 325 -18.87 0.20 -24.76
N GLU A 326 -17.66 0.62 -24.42
CA GLU A 326 -16.50 -0.25 -24.13
C GLU A 326 -16.79 -1.28 -23.03
N PHE A 327 -17.56 -0.90 -22.00
CA PHE A 327 -17.93 -1.80 -20.89
C PHE A 327 -19.40 -2.24 -20.89
N LYS A 328 -20.06 -2.31 -22.06
CA LYS A 328 -21.46 -2.78 -22.18
C LYS A 328 -22.44 -2.06 -21.22
N ASN A 329 -22.24 -0.76 -20.96
CA ASN A 329 -23.02 0.05 -20.01
C ASN A 329 -22.96 -0.46 -18.55
N PHE A 330 -21.91 -1.20 -18.16
CA PHE A 330 -21.69 -1.62 -16.77
C PHE A 330 -21.40 -0.44 -15.84
N ILE A 331 -20.67 0.56 -16.35
CA ILE A 331 -20.59 1.89 -15.76
C ILE A 331 -21.59 2.76 -16.51
N LYS A 332 -22.62 3.23 -15.80
CA LYS A 332 -23.46 4.31 -16.31
C LYS A 332 -22.74 5.62 -16.03
N ASP A 333 -22.30 6.29 -17.09
CA ASP A 333 -21.86 7.67 -16.99
C ASP A 333 -23.11 8.55 -16.84
N ASP A 334 -23.55 8.74 -15.59
CA ASP A 334 -24.64 9.65 -15.24
C ASP A 334 -24.16 11.13 -15.24
N GLY A 335 -22.95 11.38 -15.74
CA GLY A 335 -22.23 12.63 -15.67
C GLY A 335 -21.50 12.83 -14.34
N ASP A 336 -20.71 13.90 -14.29
CA ASP A 336 -20.18 14.46 -13.05
C ASP A 336 -21.27 14.48 -11.96
N LEU A 337 -20.97 13.97 -10.76
CA LEU A 337 -21.85 14.09 -9.59
C LEU A 337 -22.39 15.52 -9.55
N LYS A 338 -23.71 15.66 -9.72
CA LYS A 338 -24.37 16.97 -9.70
C LYS A 338 -23.96 17.66 -8.40
N PRO A 339 -23.90 18.99 -8.31
CA PRO A 339 -23.49 19.67 -7.09
C PRO A 339 -24.22 19.18 -5.83
N GLN A 340 -25.48 18.76 -5.98
CA GLN A 340 -26.26 18.13 -4.91
C GLN A 340 -25.84 16.69 -4.57
N GLU A 341 -25.41 15.88 -5.53
CA GLU A 341 -24.89 14.51 -5.30
C GLU A 341 -23.45 14.54 -4.78
N ARG A 342 -22.64 15.52 -5.22
CA ARG A 342 -21.30 15.80 -4.69
C ARG A 342 -21.37 16.29 -3.25
N LEU A 343 -22.35 17.16 -2.97
CA LEU A 343 -22.68 17.58 -1.61
C LEU A 343 -23.24 16.41 -0.80
N ALA A 344 -24.07 15.52 -1.38
CA ALA A 344 -24.58 14.33 -0.70
C ALA A 344 -23.49 13.29 -0.41
N VAL A 345 -22.46 13.17 -1.25
CA VAL A 345 -21.29 12.32 -0.99
C VAL A 345 -20.36 12.97 0.04
N HIS A 346 -20.12 14.28 -0.03
CA HIS A 346 -19.38 15.01 1.02
C HIS A 346 -20.12 15.01 2.36
N GLN A 347 -21.46 15.09 2.33
CA GLN A 347 -22.33 14.96 3.48
C GLN A 347 -22.38 13.51 3.93
N ALA A 348 -22.40 12.50 3.05
CA ALA A 348 -22.36 11.09 3.46
C ALA A 348 -21.00 10.69 4.03
N VAL A 349 -19.88 11.19 3.49
CA VAL A 349 -18.53 10.97 4.05
C VAL A 349 -18.35 11.79 5.33
N GLY A 350 -18.90 13.00 5.37
CA GLY A 350 -18.99 13.84 6.57
C GLY A 350 -19.89 13.22 7.63
N GLU A 351 -21.00 12.60 7.26
CA GLU A 351 -21.96 11.88 8.10
C GLU A 351 -21.41 10.53 8.49
N ILE A 352 -20.58 9.86 7.68
CA ILE A 352 -19.87 8.64 8.09
C ILE A 352 -18.77 9.01 9.10
N ASN A 353 -18.01 10.08 8.86
CA ASN A 353 -17.00 10.57 9.81
C ASN A 353 -17.63 11.15 11.09
N GLU A 354 -18.72 11.92 10.98
CA GLU A 354 -19.45 12.43 12.13
C GLU A 354 -20.30 11.35 12.77
N PHE A 355 -20.86 10.36 12.06
CA PHE A 355 -21.50 9.18 12.68
C PHE A 355 -20.47 8.34 13.43
N TYR A 356 -19.25 8.19 12.93
CA TYR A 356 -18.17 7.50 13.62
C TYR A 356 -17.69 8.30 14.84
N LYS A 357 -17.49 9.63 14.71
CA LYS A 357 -17.15 10.52 15.83
C LYS A 357 -18.30 10.68 16.85
N GLN A 358 -19.54 10.70 16.41
CA GLN A 358 -20.76 10.88 17.22
C GLN A 358 -21.12 9.56 17.90
N LYS A 359 -21.00 8.38 17.26
CA LYS A 359 -21.17 7.10 17.95
C LYS A 359 -20.09 6.83 18.99
N VAL A 360 -18.86 7.29 18.75
CA VAL A 360 -17.80 7.26 19.76
C VAL A 360 -18.10 8.28 20.87
N ARG A 361 -18.49 9.52 20.56
CA ARG A 361 -18.87 10.53 21.57
C ARG A 361 -20.12 10.18 22.38
N ASP A 362 -21.18 9.65 21.78
CA ASP A 362 -22.44 9.29 22.44
C ASP A 362 -22.25 8.07 23.35
N TYR A 363 -21.28 7.21 23.03
CA TYR A 363 -20.91 6.08 23.85
C TYR A 363 -20.00 6.46 25.05
N PHE A 364 -19.22 7.54 24.93
CA PHE A 364 -18.32 8.09 25.96
C PHE A 364 -18.78 9.40 26.60
N ALA A 365 -20.00 9.87 26.28
CA ALA A 365 -20.60 10.99 26.97
C ALA A 365 -20.72 10.64 28.48
N PRO A 366 -20.38 11.55 29.40
CA PRO A 366 -20.63 11.33 30.81
C PRO A 366 -22.12 11.01 30.98
N PRO A 367 -22.49 10.02 31.80
CA PRO A 367 -23.89 9.65 31.94
C PRO A 367 -24.69 10.91 32.28
N GLN A 368 -25.60 11.30 31.39
CA GLN A 368 -26.65 12.24 31.78
C GLN A 368 -27.25 11.66 33.05
N GLN A 369 -27.37 12.48 34.09
CA GLN A 369 -28.06 12.11 35.33
C GLN A 369 -29.49 11.72 34.96
N GLN A 370 -29.67 10.43 34.67
CA GLN A 370 -31.00 9.86 34.50
C GLN A 370 -31.66 9.93 35.88
N PRO A 371 -32.92 10.39 35.95
CA PRO A 371 -33.66 10.41 37.20
C PRO A 371 -33.70 8.99 37.80
N PRO A 372 -33.73 8.86 39.13
CA PRO A 372 -33.67 7.56 39.79
C PRO A 372 -34.92 6.76 39.44
N GLN A 373 -34.82 5.89 38.43
CA GLN A 373 -35.88 4.99 38.07
C GLN A 373 -35.39 3.55 38.06
N GLN A 374 -35.74 2.91 39.18
CA GLN A 374 -36.03 1.51 39.43
C GLN A 374 -34.90 0.52 39.20
N GLN A 375 -34.51 -0.16 40.28
CA GLN A 375 -33.79 -1.42 40.26
C GLN A 375 -34.73 -2.52 39.72
N PRO A 376 -34.48 -3.08 38.53
CA PRO A 376 -34.63 -4.53 38.33
C PRO A 376 -33.51 -5.09 37.41
N GLN A 377 -32.93 -6.28 37.54
CA GLN A 377 -33.07 -7.43 38.42
C GLN A 377 -31.69 -7.75 39.02
N GLN A 378 -31.62 -7.92 40.33
CA GLN A 378 -30.41 -8.25 41.09
C GLN A 378 -29.82 -9.66 40.82
N ASN A 379 -30.32 -10.41 39.83
CA ASN A 379 -29.96 -11.82 39.65
C ASN A 379 -29.40 -12.17 38.26
N ALA A 380 -29.25 -11.21 37.34
CA ALA A 380 -28.53 -11.49 36.10
C ALA A 380 -27.02 -11.43 36.37
N PRO A 381 -26.27 -12.51 36.10
CA PRO A 381 -24.83 -12.51 36.34
C PRO A 381 -24.16 -11.41 35.53
N LEU A 382 -23.16 -10.71 36.09
CA LEU A 382 -22.37 -9.73 35.34
C LEU A 382 -21.52 -10.42 34.28
N VAL A 383 -21.07 -9.69 33.25
CA VAL A 383 -20.25 -10.28 32.18
C VAL A 383 -18.94 -10.89 32.71
N ASN A 384 -18.43 -10.42 33.86
CA ASN A 384 -17.27 -10.99 34.54
C ASN A 384 -17.57 -12.18 35.46
N GLN A 385 -18.83 -12.55 35.64
CA GLN A 385 -19.25 -13.70 36.45
C GLN A 385 -19.47 -14.94 35.57
N GLN A 386 -19.03 -16.11 36.07
CA GLN A 386 -19.05 -17.38 35.34
C GLN A 386 -20.44 -17.81 34.81
N GLY A 387 -21.52 -17.29 35.40
CA GLY A 387 -22.89 -17.56 34.96
C GLY A 387 -23.38 -16.77 33.74
N HIS A 388 -22.64 -15.77 33.24
CA HIS A 388 -23.07 -14.95 32.10
C HIS A 388 -22.71 -15.60 30.75
N PRO A 389 -23.61 -15.61 29.75
CA PRO A 389 -23.37 -16.28 28.46
C PRO A 389 -22.14 -15.74 27.71
N ASP A 390 -21.88 -14.43 27.79
CA ASP A 390 -20.69 -13.82 27.18
C ASP A 390 -19.44 -13.87 28.09
N ASN A 391 -19.49 -14.53 29.25
CA ASN A 391 -18.35 -14.64 30.17
C ASN A 391 -17.11 -15.30 29.54
N PRO A 392 -17.22 -16.37 28.71
CA PRO A 392 -16.06 -16.94 28.04
C PRO A 392 -15.35 -15.94 27.11
N LEU A 393 -16.11 -15.14 26.35
CA LEU A 393 -15.56 -14.08 25.50
C LEU A 393 -14.93 -12.97 26.36
N PHE A 394 -15.60 -12.58 27.45
CA PHE A 394 -15.06 -11.61 28.40
C PHE A 394 -13.72 -12.05 29.00
N GLN A 395 -13.62 -13.29 29.49
CA GLN A 395 -12.38 -13.83 30.04
C GLN A 395 -11.28 -13.91 28.98
N ASN A 396 -11.64 -14.22 27.73
CA ASN A 396 -10.70 -14.20 26.62
C ASN A 396 -10.15 -12.77 26.35
N VAL A 397 -11.03 -11.76 26.34
CA VAL A 397 -10.64 -10.35 26.13
C VAL A 397 -9.83 -9.82 27.31
N VAL A 398 -10.21 -10.13 28.56
CA VAL A 398 -9.42 -9.81 29.75
C VAL A 398 -8.02 -10.43 29.67
N GLY A 399 -7.93 -11.70 29.25
CA GLY A 399 -6.65 -12.38 29.05
C GLY A 399 -5.77 -11.68 28.00
N LYS A 400 -6.36 -11.25 26.88
CA LYS A 400 -5.66 -10.49 25.84
C LYS A 400 -5.22 -9.10 26.31
N ILE A 401 -6.08 -8.37 27.04
CA ILE A 401 -5.70 -7.08 27.64
C ILE A 401 -4.58 -7.28 28.67
N ALA A 402 -4.62 -8.39 29.42
CA ALA A 402 -3.59 -8.69 30.38
C ALA A 402 -2.24 -9.01 29.74
N GLN A 403 -2.26 -9.65 28.57
CA GLN A 403 -1.08 -9.86 27.72
C GLN A 403 -0.62 -8.56 27.05
N LEU A 404 -1.55 -7.65 26.75
CA LEU A 404 -1.27 -6.37 26.10
C LEU A 404 -0.62 -5.35 27.05
N ASP A 405 -0.95 -5.43 28.33
CA ASP A 405 -0.34 -4.62 29.38
C ASP A 405 0.14 -5.51 30.55
N PRO A 406 1.18 -6.33 30.36
CA PRO A 406 1.63 -7.28 31.38
C PRO A 406 2.19 -6.59 32.62
N ASN A 407 2.69 -5.35 32.46
CA ASN A 407 3.34 -4.59 33.53
C ASN A 407 2.40 -3.59 34.23
N GLY A 408 1.14 -3.48 33.80
CA GLY A 408 0.16 -2.59 34.41
C GLY A 408 0.44 -1.10 34.20
N GLN A 409 1.07 -0.76 33.06
CA GLN A 409 1.37 0.63 32.70
C GLN A 409 0.12 1.44 32.34
N TYR A 410 -0.90 0.78 31.78
CA TYR A 410 -2.15 1.39 31.33
C TYR A 410 -3.36 0.95 32.17
N PHE A 411 -3.33 -0.27 32.70
CA PHE A 411 -4.35 -0.82 33.60
C PHE A 411 -3.70 -1.27 34.90
N LYS A 412 -3.88 -0.44 35.93
CA LYS A 412 -3.18 -0.52 37.22
C LYS A 412 -3.61 -1.73 38.05
N ASN A 413 -4.79 -2.26 37.80
CA ASN A 413 -5.37 -3.38 38.55
C ASN A 413 -6.33 -4.20 37.68
N GLN A 414 -6.74 -5.37 38.20
CA GLN A 414 -7.69 -6.26 37.53
C GLN A 414 -9.03 -5.57 37.25
N ASP A 415 -9.47 -4.67 38.13
CA ASP A 415 -10.71 -3.90 37.97
C ASP A 415 -10.70 -3.04 36.70
N GLU A 416 -9.58 -2.36 36.40
CA GLU A 416 -9.43 -1.56 35.18
C GLU A 416 -9.36 -2.44 33.92
N ARG A 417 -8.75 -3.63 34.00
CA ARG A 417 -8.72 -4.60 32.89
C ARG A 417 -10.12 -5.13 32.59
N ASP A 418 -10.89 -5.44 33.62
CA ASP A 418 -12.27 -5.91 33.50
C ASP A 418 -13.18 -4.81 32.90
N ARG A 419 -12.99 -3.54 33.30
CA ARG A 419 -13.71 -2.40 32.72
C ARG A 419 -13.38 -2.22 31.25
N MET A 420 -12.09 -2.24 30.90
CA MET A 420 -11.64 -2.15 29.51
C MET A 420 -12.18 -3.31 28.65
N ALA A 421 -12.12 -4.55 29.17
CA ALA A 421 -12.59 -5.73 28.45
C ALA A 421 -14.10 -5.66 28.17
N SER A 422 -14.88 -5.34 29.20
CA SER A 422 -16.32 -5.19 29.05
C SER A 422 -16.68 -4.03 28.12
N ALA A 423 -15.93 -2.91 28.13
CA ALA A 423 -16.14 -1.80 27.21
C ALA A 423 -15.82 -2.16 25.75
N LEU A 424 -14.74 -2.90 25.48
CA LEU A 424 -14.41 -3.38 24.13
C LEU A 424 -15.50 -4.29 23.58
N MET A 425 -16.04 -5.19 24.40
CA MET A 425 -17.14 -6.06 23.98
C MET A 425 -18.38 -5.26 23.57
N VAL A 426 -18.71 -4.19 24.29
CA VAL A 426 -19.84 -3.32 23.97
C VAL A 426 -19.60 -2.60 22.64
N VAL A 427 -18.44 -1.97 22.47
CA VAL A 427 -18.10 -1.23 21.24
C VAL A 427 -18.03 -2.18 20.04
N ALA A 428 -17.43 -3.36 20.19
CA ALA A 428 -17.39 -4.39 19.16
C ALA A 428 -18.81 -4.78 18.72
N LYS A 429 -19.68 -5.10 19.68
CA LYS A 429 -21.07 -5.53 19.39
C LYS A 429 -21.90 -4.40 18.74
N GLN A 430 -21.72 -3.15 19.16
CA GLN A 430 -22.37 -1.98 18.53
C GLN A 430 -21.93 -1.73 17.09
N ASN A 431 -20.70 -2.11 16.75
CA ASN A 431 -20.14 -2.00 15.40
C ASN A 431 -20.33 -3.29 14.58
N GLY A 432 -21.21 -4.19 15.04
CA GLY A 432 -21.60 -5.37 14.29
C GLY A 432 -20.54 -6.48 14.26
N LEU A 433 -19.59 -6.47 15.21
CA LEU A 433 -18.74 -7.62 15.50
C LEU A 433 -19.52 -8.62 16.36
N THR A 434 -19.43 -9.89 16.02
CA THR A 434 -20.03 -11.01 16.77
C THR A 434 -19.02 -11.70 17.68
N GLY A 435 -17.74 -11.33 17.61
CA GLY A 435 -16.64 -11.85 18.42
C GLY A 435 -15.44 -10.88 18.46
N ILE A 436 -14.41 -11.22 19.24
CA ILE A 436 -13.14 -10.48 19.31
C ILE A 436 -12.00 -11.49 19.25
N ASP A 437 -11.35 -11.60 18.09
CA ASP A 437 -10.31 -12.58 17.82
C ASP A 437 -8.93 -12.10 18.26
N ASN A 438 -8.71 -10.79 18.30
CA ASN A 438 -7.48 -10.20 18.79
C ASN A 438 -7.72 -8.82 19.46
N VAL A 439 -6.83 -8.46 20.38
CA VAL A 439 -6.79 -7.15 21.03
C VAL A 439 -5.34 -6.68 21.06
N ALA A 440 -5.08 -5.52 20.47
CA ALA A 440 -3.73 -4.99 20.33
C ALA A 440 -3.68 -3.49 20.61
N TRP A 441 -2.48 -2.93 20.77
CA TRP A 441 -2.30 -1.49 20.75
C TRP A 441 -2.40 -1.01 19.31
N GLY A 442 -3.08 0.12 19.13
CA GLY A 442 -3.18 0.75 17.85
C GLY A 442 -1.89 1.32 17.35
N THR A 443 -1.72 1.19 16.05
CA THR A 443 -0.62 1.76 15.28
C THR A 443 -1.18 2.85 14.34
N GLY A 444 -0.32 3.79 13.93
CA GLY A 444 -0.74 4.89 13.05
C GLY A 444 -1.87 5.75 13.63
N MET A 445 -2.95 5.95 12.88
CA MET A 445 -4.12 6.76 13.33
C MET A 445 -4.84 6.21 14.58
N GLY A 446 -4.54 4.97 15.00
CA GLY A 446 -5.01 4.35 16.23
C GLY A 446 -4.04 4.46 17.42
N GLN A 447 -2.90 5.17 17.29
CA GLN A 447 -1.87 5.23 18.33
C GLN A 447 -2.44 5.69 19.68
N GLY A 448 -2.10 4.95 20.73
CA GLY A 448 -2.59 5.19 22.09
C GLY A 448 -4.01 4.68 22.35
N LYS A 449 -4.64 3.99 21.39
CA LYS A 449 -5.93 3.32 21.54
C LYS A 449 -5.76 1.81 21.51
N ILE A 450 -6.69 1.08 22.09
CA ILE A 450 -6.77 -0.37 21.94
C ILE A 450 -7.59 -0.70 20.70
N PHE A 451 -6.99 -1.54 19.87
CA PHE A 451 -7.58 -2.20 18.72
C PHE A 451 -8.28 -3.47 19.17
N ALA A 452 -9.49 -3.73 18.68
CA ALA A 452 -10.10 -5.05 18.74
C ALA A 452 -10.69 -5.41 17.38
N GLU A 453 -10.45 -6.64 16.95
CA GLU A 453 -10.83 -7.12 15.62
C GLU A 453 -11.52 -8.48 15.64
N GLN A 454 -12.28 -8.74 14.59
CA GLN A 454 -12.83 -10.04 14.27
C GLN A 454 -12.40 -10.44 12.84
N GLY A 455 -11.81 -11.61 12.70
CA GLY A 455 -11.25 -12.12 11.45
C GLY A 455 -9.93 -11.45 11.07
N ASP A 456 -9.68 -11.35 9.76
CA ASP A 456 -8.46 -10.75 9.20
C ASP A 456 -8.54 -9.21 9.25
N PRO A 457 -7.59 -8.49 9.87
CA PRO A 457 -7.59 -7.02 9.92
C PRO A 457 -7.67 -6.31 8.55
N MET A 458 -7.19 -6.94 7.49
CA MET A 458 -7.20 -6.40 6.12
C MET A 458 -8.56 -6.54 5.43
N LEU A 459 -9.43 -7.43 5.93
CA LEU A 459 -10.73 -7.77 5.34
C LEU A 459 -11.88 -7.72 6.37
N GLY A 460 -11.57 -7.39 7.62
CA GLY A 460 -12.39 -7.67 8.80
C GLY A 460 -12.98 -6.43 9.44
N LYS A 461 -13.90 -6.67 10.39
CA LYS A 461 -14.53 -5.63 11.19
C LYS A 461 -13.65 -5.36 12.41
N PHE A 462 -13.30 -4.10 12.62
CA PHE A 462 -12.47 -3.68 13.75
C PHE A 462 -13.04 -2.47 14.48
N VAL A 463 -12.58 -2.26 15.71
CA VAL A 463 -12.91 -1.09 16.55
C VAL A 463 -11.68 -0.54 17.26
N TRP A 464 -11.71 0.76 17.55
CA TRP A 464 -10.70 1.49 18.30
C TRP A 464 -11.29 2.01 19.61
N LEU A 465 -10.58 1.85 20.72
CA LEU A 465 -11.00 2.34 22.02
C LEU A 465 -9.83 2.91 22.84
N PRO A 466 -9.77 4.23 23.09
CA PRO A 466 -8.80 4.80 24.03
C PRO A 466 -8.88 4.17 25.43
N PRO A 467 -7.76 3.86 26.11
CA PRO A 467 -7.76 3.22 27.43
C PRO A 467 -8.53 3.99 28.49
N GLN A 468 -8.38 5.32 28.51
CA GLN A 468 -9.06 6.19 29.47
C GLN A 468 -10.58 6.15 29.30
N GLU A 469 -11.04 6.04 28.06
CA GLU A 469 -12.46 5.89 27.72
C GLU A 469 -12.96 4.49 28.09
N GLY A 470 -12.17 3.43 27.81
CA GLY A 470 -12.54 2.06 28.12
C GLY A 470 -12.62 1.72 29.62
N ILE A 471 -11.91 2.44 30.49
CA ILE A 471 -11.99 2.23 31.96
C ILE A 471 -13.02 3.13 32.66
N SER A 472 -13.64 4.06 31.93
CA SER A 472 -14.52 5.09 32.50
C SER A 472 -15.87 4.56 33.03
N ARG A 473 -16.33 3.41 32.54
CA ARG A 473 -17.60 2.76 32.93
C ARG A 473 -17.33 1.49 33.72
N SER A 474 -18.19 1.19 34.69
CA SER A 474 -18.09 -0.05 35.47
C SER A 474 -18.49 -1.27 34.64
N VAL A 475 -18.01 -2.45 35.02
CA VAL A 475 -18.41 -3.72 34.40
C VAL A 475 -19.93 -3.92 34.46
N GLN A 476 -20.58 -3.45 35.53
CA GLN A 476 -22.03 -3.47 35.66
C GLN A 476 -22.72 -2.60 34.59
N GLN A 477 -22.24 -1.37 34.37
CA GLN A 477 -22.77 -0.47 33.34
C GLN A 477 -22.55 -1.04 31.93
N ASN A 478 -21.38 -1.63 31.67
CA ASN A 478 -21.07 -2.26 30.39
C ASN A 478 -21.88 -3.55 30.17
N THR A 479 -22.13 -4.35 31.21
CA THR A 479 -23.00 -5.54 31.14
C THR A 479 -24.43 -5.13 30.78
N GLN A 480 -24.95 -4.06 31.39
CA GLN A 480 -26.28 -3.53 31.04
C GLN A 480 -26.31 -3.06 29.58
N ALA A 481 -25.27 -2.37 29.11
CA ALA A 481 -25.16 -1.95 27.71
C ALA A 481 -25.09 -3.15 26.74
N LEU A 482 -24.33 -4.22 27.07
CA LEU A 482 -24.27 -5.46 26.27
C LEU A 482 -25.62 -6.14 26.10
N GLY A 483 -26.43 -6.15 27.16
CA GLY A 483 -27.79 -6.69 27.15
C GLY A 483 -28.75 -5.86 26.29
N GLN A 484 -28.52 -4.56 26.16
CA GLN A 484 -29.35 -3.66 25.36
C GLN A 484 -29.01 -3.71 23.85
N ILE A 485 -27.82 -4.20 23.46
CA ILE A 485 -27.37 -4.27 22.06
C ILE A 485 -27.97 -5.48 21.31
N GLN A 486 -28.59 -6.42 22.02
CA GLN A 486 -29.17 -7.65 21.46
C GLN A 486 -30.68 -7.72 21.69
N ALA A 487 -31.41 -6.88 20.97
CA ALA A 487 -32.73 -7.26 20.48
C ALA A 487 -32.97 -6.51 19.15
N PRO A 488 -33.07 -7.20 18.00
CA PRO A 488 -33.98 -6.71 16.98
C PRO A 488 -35.31 -6.57 17.72
N GLN A 489 -35.80 -5.35 17.89
CA GLN A 489 -37.23 -5.17 18.13
C GLN A 489 -37.91 -5.87 16.96
N GLN A 490 -38.44 -7.06 17.21
CA GLN A 490 -39.64 -7.49 16.52
C GLN A 490 -40.57 -6.30 16.63
N GLN A 491 -40.78 -5.62 15.52
CA GLN A 491 -41.87 -4.69 15.38
C GLN A 491 -43.13 -5.50 15.68
N GLN A 492 -43.58 -5.44 16.93
CA GLN A 492 -44.93 -5.79 17.28
C GLN A 492 -45.84 -4.92 16.39
N PRO A 493 -46.84 -5.51 15.72
CA PRO A 493 -47.85 -4.73 15.03
C PRO A 493 -48.45 -3.75 16.03
N GLN A 494 -48.40 -2.46 15.69
CA GLN A 494 -49.08 -1.42 16.45
C GLN A 494 -50.55 -1.80 16.60
N ASN A 495 -50.95 -2.14 17.82
CA ASN A 495 -52.35 -2.21 18.18
C ASN A 495 -52.78 -0.77 18.52
N PRO A 496 -53.68 -0.16 17.73
CA PRO A 496 -54.05 1.21 17.96
C PRO A 496 -55.02 1.31 19.14
N ASN A 497 -54.72 2.28 20.00
CA ASN A 497 -55.68 3.00 20.82
C ASN A 497 -56.24 2.32 22.07
N GLN A 498 -55.72 2.71 23.23
CA GLN A 498 -56.54 2.99 24.42
C GLN A 498 -55.78 3.94 25.35
N GLN A 499 -56.12 5.22 25.30
CA GLN A 499 -56.42 6.02 26.50
C GLN A 499 -56.95 7.40 26.10
N HIS A 500 -58.27 7.55 26.10
CA HIS A 500 -58.88 8.77 26.60
C HIS A 500 -60.06 8.37 27.49
N HIS A 501 -59.81 8.34 28.80
CA HIS A 501 -60.84 8.57 29.80
C HIS A 501 -60.66 10.01 30.30
N HIS A 502 -61.69 10.80 30.03
CA HIS A 502 -62.32 11.74 30.96
C HIS A 502 -61.49 12.85 31.60
N ILE A 503 -61.73 14.08 31.12
CA ILE A 503 -61.93 15.26 31.98
C ILE A 503 -63.12 16.06 31.41
N GLN A 504 -64.19 16.15 32.21
CA GLN A 504 -65.21 17.23 32.39
C GLN A 504 -65.86 17.81 31.11
N HIS A 505 -67.18 17.77 30.87
CA HIS A 505 -68.36 17.93 31.71
C HIS A 505 -69.56 17.17 31.13
#